data_AF-A0A965C3Z3-F1
#
_entry.id   AF-A0A965C3Z3-F1
#
_cell.length_a   1.000
_cell.length_b   1.000
_cell.length_c   1.000
_cell.angle_alpha   90.00
_cell.angle_beta   90.00
_cell.angle_gamma   90.00
#
_symmetry.space_group_name_H-M   'P 1'
#
loop_
_entity.id
_entity.type
_entity.pdbx_description
1 polymer ?
#
loop_
_entity_poly.entity_id
_entity_poly.type
_entity_poly.pdbx_seq_one_letter_code
_entity_poly.pdbx_strand_id
1 'polypeptide(L)' 'MRAVILAGGLGTRISEESAARPKPMIEIGGMPILWHILKIYSAYGVNDFIICCGYKGYVIKEYFANYFLHMSDVTFDMVS' A
#
# COMPACT_ATOMS: atom_id res chain seq x y z
N MET A 1 -4.67 -20.07 -2.20
CA MET A 1 -3.45 -19.82 -3.01
C MET A 1 -2.75 -18.59 -2.45
N ARG A 2 -1.41 -18.56 -2.46
CA ARG A 2 -0.62 -17.40 -1.99
C ARG A 2 -0.02 -16.64 -3.16
N ALA A 3 -0.03 -15.32 -3.11
CA ALA A 3 0.70 -14.46 -4.06
C ALA A 3 1.87 -13.77 -3.36
N VAL A 4 3.03 -13.77 -4.03
CA VAL A 4 4.22 -13.03 -3.57
C VAL A 4 4.37 -11.80 -4.44
N ILE A 5 4.44 -10.62 -3.83
CA ILE A 5 4.59 -9.33 -4.52
C ILE A 5 5.93 -8.72 -4.13
N LEU A 6 6.78 -8.46 -5.13
CA LEU A 6 8.07 -7.81 -4.93
C LEU A 6 7.91 -6.29 -4.94
N ALA A 7 7.99 -5.67 -3.75
CA ALA A 7 7.75 -4.26 -3.52
C ALA A 7 9.00 -3.51 -3.01
N GLY A 8 10.18 -4.12 -3.12
CA GLY A 8 11.42 -3.61 -2.51
C GLY A 8 12.36 -2.81 -3.40
N GLY A 9 11.99 -2.55 -4.66
CA GLY A 9 12.84 -1.80 -5.58
C GLY A 9 13.03 -0.33 -5.17
N LEU A 10 14.18 0.24 -5.51
CA LEU A 10 14.54 1.64 -5.20
C LEU A 10 13.73 2.69 -5.99
N GLY A 11 12.94 2.30 -6.99
CA GLY A 11 12.09 3.24 -7.73
C GLY A 11 12.83 4.22 -8.66
N THR A 12 14.11 3.97 -8.96
CA THR A 12 15.01 4.91 -9.67
C THR A 12 14.58 5.37 -11.06
N ARG A 13 13.60 4.72 -11.69
CA ARG A 13 13.05 5.11 -13.00
C ARG A 13 11.94 6.17 -12.91
N ILE A 14 11.39 6.43 -11.72
CA ILE A 14 10.37 7.47 -11.46
C ILE A 14 10.87 8.26 -10.25
N SER A 15 12.01 8.94 -10.43
CA SER A 15 12.84 9.45 -9.33
C SER A 15 12.19 10.56 -8.52
N GLU A 16 11.41 11.44 -9.16
CA GLU A 16 10.78 12.59 -8.48
C GLU A 16 9.78 12.13 -7.43
N GLU A 17 8.86 11.21 -7.76
CA GLU A 17 7.90 10.70 -6.76
C GLU A 17 8.44 9.59 -5.87
N SER A 18 9.41 8.82 -6.37
CA SER A 18 10.05 7.77 -5.55
C SER A 18 10.86 8.36 -4.38
N ALA A 19 11.30 9.62 -4.49
CA ALA A 19 11.96 10.36 -3.43
C ALA A 19 11.01 10.69 -2.26
N ALA A 20 9.73 10.96 -2.53
CA ALA A 20 8.72 11.21 -1.50
C ALA A 20 8.22 9.88 -0.88
N ARG A 21 7.79 8.93 -1.72
CA ARG A 21 7.17 7.66 -1.29
C ARG A 21 7.65 6.49 -2.15
N PRO A 22 7.73 5.25 -1.62
CA PRO A 22 8.14 4.11 -2.45
C PRO A 22 7.14 3.89 -3.59
N LYS A 23 7.61 3.47 -4.77
CA LYS A 23 6.78 3.29 -5.98
C LYS A 23 5.46 2.51 -5.75
N PRO A 24 5.41 1.41 -4.97
CA PRO A 24 4.16 0.70 -4.67
C PRO A 24 3.09 1.57 -4.00
N MET A 25 3.51 2.68 -3.37
CA MET A 25 2.65 3.60 -2.62
C MET A 25 2.30 4.88 -3.38
N ILE A 26 2.72 5.01 -4.65
CA ILE A 26 2.23 6.08 -5.52
C ILE A 26 0.73 5.88 -5.76
N GLU A 27 -0.04 6.95 -5.69
CA GLU A 27 -1.50 6.91 -5.81
C GLU A 27 -1.94 7.00 -7.28
N ILE A 28 -2.96 6.21 -7.61
CA ILE A 28 -3.72 6.29 -8.85
C ILE A 28 -5.20 6.35 -8.44
N GLY A 29 -5.89 7.45 -8.79
CA GLY A 29 -7.29 7.64 -8.38
C GLY A 29 -7.47 7.67 -6.86
N GLY A 30 -6.54 8.28 -6.12
CA GLY A 30 -6.58 8.42 -4.66
C GLY A 30 -6.15 7.17 -3.87
N MET A 31 -5.83 6.06 -4.55
CA MET A 31 -5.45 4.81 -3.91
C MET A 31 -4.06 4.34 -4.37
N PRO A 32 -3.22 3.76 -3.48
CA PRO A 32 -1.89 3.26 -3.85
C PRO A 32 -1.91 2.21 -4.96
N ILE A 33 -0.88 2.18 -5.82
CA ILE A 33 -0.68 1.12 -6.84
C ILE A 33 -0.76 -0.28 -6.22
N LEU A 34 -0.10 -0.48 -5.07
CA LEU A 34 -0.11 -1.76 -4.37
C LEU A 34 -1.53 -2.17 -3.95
N TRP A 35 -2.35 -1.21 -3.52
CA TRP A 35 -3.75 -1.47 -3.19
C TRP A 35 -4.53 -1.99 -4.41
N HIS A 36 -4.37 -1.36 -5.57
CA HIS A 36 -5.01 -1.80 -6.81
C HIS A 36 -4.63 -3.23 -7.17
N ILE A 37 -3.34 -3.58 -7.07
CA ILE A 37 -2.85 -4.94 -7.35
C ILE A 37 -3.52 -5.96 -6.40
N LEU A 38 -3.56 -5.67 -5.09
CA LEU A 38 -4.20 -6.56 -4.11
C LEU A 38 -5.69 -6.74 -4.41
N LYS A 39 -6.40 -5.67 -4.76
CA LYS A 39 -7.83 -5.73 -5.11
C LYS A 39 -8.08 -6.54 -6.38
N ILE A 40 -7.23 -6.43 -7.40
CA ILE A 40 -7.30 -7.24 -8.62
C ILE A 40 -7.15 -8.72 -8.27
N TYR A 41 -6.11 -9.10 -7.53
CA TYR A 41 -5.89 -10.50 -7.13
C TYR A 41 -7.02 -11.05 -6.25
N SER A 42 -7.53 -10.23 -5.33
CA SER A 42 -8.65 -10.56 -4.46
C SER A 42 -9.94 -10.82 -5.26
N ALA A 43 -10.19 -10.06 -6.33
CA ALA A 43 -11.32 -10.30 -7.23
C ALA A 43 -11.26 -11.68 -7.92
N TYR A 44 -10.07 -12.27 -8.06
CA TYR A 44 -9.84 -13.63 -8.55
C TYR A 44 -9.68 -14.67 -7.42
N GLY A 45 -10.03 -14.33 -6.17
CA GLY A 45 -10.03 -15.25 -5.03
C GLY A 45 -8.67 -15.45 -4.36
N VAL A 46 -7.65 -14.66 -4.70
CA VAL A 46 -6.34 -14.70 -4.02
C VAL A 46 -6.31 -13.63 -2.93
N ASN A 47 -6.33 -14.08 -1.66
CA ASN A 47 -6.43 -13.20 -0.50
C ASN A 47 -5.27 -13.36 0.51
N ASP A 48 -4.33 -14.26 0.24
CA ASP A 48 -3.14 -14.48 1.07
C ASP A 48 -1.90 -13.96 0.34
N PHE A 49 -1.33 -12.88 0.84
CA PHE A 49 -0.27 -12.10 0.18
C PHE A 49 0.99 -12.03 1.03
N ILE A 50 2.14 -12.23 0.39
CA ILE A 50 3.45 -11.96 0.96
C ILE A 50 4.06 -10.80 0.20
N ILE A 51 4.29 -9.68 0.89
CA ILE A 51 4.86 -8.47 0.28
C ILE A 51 6.33 -8.34 0.68
N CYS A 52 7.22 -8.60 -0.27
CA CYS A 52 8.66 -8.44 -0.09
C CYS A 52 9.01 -6.95 -0.16
N CYS A 53 8.94 -6.29 0.99
CA CYS A 53 9.27 -4.88 1.14
C CYS A 53 10.80 -4.64 1.13
N GLY A 54 11.21 -3.45 0.71
CA GLY A 54 12.61 -3.02 0.67
C GLY A 54 12.72 -1.55 1.03
N TYR A 55 13.23 -0.71 0.13
CA TYR A 55 13.35 0.73 0.35
C TYR A 55 12.03 1.35 0.83
N LYS A 56 12.09 2.09 1.95
CA LYS A 56 10.93 2.70 2.62
C LYS A 56 9.77 1.73 2.89
N GLY A 57 10.05 0.46 3.14
CA GLY A 57 9.04 -0.55 3.44
C GLY A 57 8.14 -0.24 4.65
N TYR A 58 8.59 0.62 5.57
CA TYR A 58 7.77 1.09 6.69
C TYR A 58 6.51 1.84 6.23
N VAL A 59 6.57 2.59 5.13
CA VAL A 59 5.40 3.32 4.57
C VAL A 59 4.31 2.34 4.15
N ILE A 60 4.70 1.21 3.53
CA ILE A 60 3.77 0.14 3.16
C ILE A 60 3.13 -0.45 4.43
N LYS A 61 3.94 -0.77 5.43
CA LYS A 61 3.45 -1.35 6.69
C LYS A 61 2.48 -0.42 7.42
N GLU A 62 2.82 0.86 7.53
CA GLU A 62 2.00 1.86 8.21
C GLU A 62 0.64 2.05 7.53
N TYR A 63 0.64 2.17 6.19
CA TYR A 63 -0.61 2.28 5.43
C TYR A 63 -1.54 1.08 5.68
N PHE A 64 -1.01 -0.14 5.62
CA PHE A 64 -1.85 -1.33 5.82
C PHE A 64 -2.18 -1.62 7.28
N ALA A 65 -1.36 -1.18 8.24
CA ALA A 65 -1.68 -1.23 9.66
C ALA A 65 -2.85 -0.31 10.02
N ASN A 66 -2.91 0.87 9.38
CA ASN A 66 -3.98 1.85 9.56
C ASN A 66 -5.04 1.79 8.44
N TYR A 67 -5.11 0.70 7.70
CA TYR A 67 -5.93 0.59 6.50
C TYR A 67 -7.40 0.96 6.77
N PHE A 68 -7.98 0.45 7.84
CA PHE A 68 -9.37 0.75 8.19
C PHE A 68 -9.61 2.25 8.43
N LEU A 69 -8.68 2.94 9.09
CA LEU A 69 -8.78 4.39 9.30
C LEU A 69 -8.64 5.16 7.97
N HIS A 70 -7.79 4.68 7.05
CA HIS A 70 -7.66 5.28 5.72
C HIS A 70 -8.89 5.06 4.83
N MET A 71 -9.65 3.98 5.06
CA MET A 71 -10.77 3.57 4.21
C MET A 71 -12.15 3.91 4.77
N SER A 72 -12.21 4.52 5.94
CA SER A 72 -13.46 4.77 6.65
C SER A 72 -13.57 6.22 7.08
N ASP A 73 -14.78 6.75 7.07
CA ASP A 73 -15.08 7.99 7.79
C ASP A 73 -15.05 7.70 9.29
N VAL A 74 -14.29 8.50 10.05
CA VAL A 74 -14.15 8.34 11.50
C VAL A 74 -14.51 9.66 12.17
N THR A 75 -15.37 9.58 13.18
CA THR A 75 -15.67 10.72 14.06
C THR A 75 -14.93 10.52 15.38
N PHE A 76 -14.14 11.50 15.78
CA PHE A 76 -13.45 11.51 17.06
C PHE A 76 -14.20 12.45 18.01
N ASP A 77 -14.66 11.92 19.14
CA ASP A 77 -15.12 12.76 20.25
C ASP A 77 -13.93 12.97 21.20
N MET A 78 -13.49 14.21 21.32
CA MET A 78 -12.33 14.61 22.11
C MET A 78 -12.74 15.17 23.48
N VAL A 79 -14.04 15.18 23.79
CA VAL A 79 -14.56 15.68 25.06
C VAL A 79 -14.66 14.52 26.05
N SER A 80 -13.90 14.62 27.14
CA SER A 80 -13.99 13.71 28.30
C SER A 80 -15.16 14.05 29.21
#